data_AF-A0A7C1AMQ5-F1
#
_entry.id   AF-A0A7C1AMQ5-F1
#
_cell.length_a   1.000
_cell.length_b   1.000
_cell.length_c   1.000
_cell.angle_alpha   90.00
_cell.angle_beta   90.00
_cell.angle_gamma   90.00
#
_symmetry.space_group_name_H-M   'P 1'
#
loop_
_entity.id
_entity.type
_entity.pdbx_description
1 polymer ?
#
loop_
_entity_poly.entity_id
_entity_poly.type
_entity_poly.pdbx_seq_one_letter_code
_entity_poly.pdbx_strand_id
1 'polypeptide(L)'
;MDSDNFPGLLENSDNFTLRRAVERLRDGLFDPFAIQLLTAREAQLNKVFDKGARQLAQNQSPHLCICGSYGQGKSHSLTYIRERALEQGFVTSQVNLDPREIPFHDFRQVYRALVSQIRFPGSDDTLVQCWQRWVGEREQKVNLKNNMGLSECIPESMPHFFKSVLTALAQENIPLSRKQKGLKKNVTFRPREFPWLLASALKGESLPVFRLRHALKYRQVSFYKEASLVCRGWQPYFQAVASLGRMFQNMGFKGWVLLFDEGESIGQRPVNIRRKSYMILDHCFSPTAPHSGIYPIFAFTDDFFVQVRSEDYERVYTKQEQ
;
A
#
# COMPACT_ATOMS: atom_id res chain seq x y z
N MET A 1 6.28 18.47 24.52
CA MET A 1 4.84 18.31 24.73
C MET A 1 4.21 19.64 24.35
N ASP A 2 3.14 19.65 23.56
CA ASP A 2 2.27 20.84 23.53
C ASP A 2 1.50 20.78 24.85
N SER A 3 2.00 21.46 25.87
CA SER A 3 1.64 21.31 27.29
C SER A 3 0.16 21.57 27.59
N ASP A 4 -0.54 22.23 26.68
CA ASP A 4 -1.84 22.83 26.99
C ASP A 4 -3.03 21.90 26.67
N ASN A 5 -2.82 20.83 25.87
CA ASN A 5 -3.89 19.91 25.45
C ASN A 5 -3.95 18.63 26.30
N PHE A 6 -2.87 18.30 27.01
CA PHE A 6 -2.74 17.10 27.85
C PHE A 6 -3.70 17.09 29.06
N PRO A 7 -3.88 18.20 29.81
CA PRO A 7 -4.79 18.21 30.97
C PRO A 7 -6.25 18.04 30.55
N GLY A 8 -6.67 18.69 29.46
CA GLY A 8 -8.06 18.65 28.98
C GLY A 8 -8.48 17.27 28.43
N LEU A 9 -7.55 16.54 27.80
CA LEU A 9 -7.80 15.16 27.36
C LEU A 9 -7.88 14.18 28.56
N LEU A 10 -7.11 14.41 29.61
CA LEU A 10 -7.17 13.61 30.85
C LEU A 10 -8.49 13.80 31.60
N GLU A 11 -8.97 15.05 31.71
CA GLU A 11 -10.19 15.38 32.45
C GLU A 11 -11.47 14.88 31.75
N ASN A 12 -11.47 14.79 30.42
CA ASN A 12 -12.63 14.36 29.64
C ASN A 12 -12.68 12.85 29.35
N SER A 13 -11.72 12.07 29.83
CA SER A 13 -11.58 10.65 29.49
C SER A 13 -12.03 9.73 30.62
N ASP A 14 -12.75 8.66 30.28
CA ASP A 14 -13.20 7.66 31.25
C ASP A 14 -12.00 6.92 31.89
N ASN A 15 -12.12 6.64 33.19
CA ASN A 15 -11.14 5.92 34.00
C ASN A 15 -10.78 4.55 33.41
N PHE A 16 -11.76 3.90 32.77
CA PHE A 16 -11.51 2.65 32.06
C PHE A 16 -10.53 2.81 30.89
N THR A 17 -10.69 3.87 30.09
CA THR A 17 -9.84 4.18 28.93
C THR A 17 -8.42 4.54 29.38
N LEU A 18 -8.29 5.33 30.43
CA LEU A 18 -7.00 5.68 31.03
C LEU A 18 -6.27 4.45 31.58
N ARG A 19 -6.99 3.59 32.30
CA ARG A 19 -6.41 2.37 32.87
C ARG A 19 -6.03 1.36 31.79
N ARG A 20 -6.85 1.22 30.75
CA ARG A 20 -6.52 0.37 29.57
C ARG A 20 -5.28 0.88 28.85
N ALA A 21 -5.17 2.20 28.65
CA ALA A 21 -3.99 2.82 28.05
C ALA A 21 -2.72 2.52 28.86
N VAL A 22 -2.77 2.66 30.18
CA VAL A 22 -1.63 2.38 31.08
C VAL A 22 -1.28 0.89 31.11
N GLU A 23 -2.24 -0.01 31.26
CA GLU A 23 -1.97 -1.46 31.31
C GLU A 23 -1.45 -1.98 29.97
N ARG A 24 -1.96 -1.48 28.84
CA ARG A 24 -1.43 -1.85 27.52
C ARG A 24 0.01 -1.36 27.35
N LEU A 25 0.32 -0.11 27.70
CA LEU A 25 1.69 0.39 27.67
C LEU A 25 2.64 -0.42 28.57
N ARG A 26 2.16 -0.83 29.75
CA ARG A 26 2.91 -1.67 30.70
C ARG A 26 3.24 -3.05 30.12
N ASP A 27 2.33 -3.63 29.35
CA ASP A 27 2.53 -4.90 28.65
C ASP A 27 3.32 -4.74 27.33
N GLY A 28 3.78 -3.54 27.01
CA GLY A 28 4.42 -3.23 25.72
C GLY A 28 3.46 -3.26 24.53
N LEU A 29 2.15 -3.26 24.81
CA LEU A 29 1.07 -3.24 23.84
C LEU A 29 0.57 -1.81 23.58
N PHE A 30 0.21 -1.51 22.35
CA PHE A 30 -0.25 -0.17 21.98
C PHE A 30 -1.74 0.04 22.29
N ASP A 31 -2.11 1.25 22.73
CA ASP A 31 -3.51 1.71 22.89
C ASP A 31 -3.73 2.98 22.04
N PRO A 32 -4.78 3.04 21.18
CA PRO A 32 -5.08 4.22 20.36
C PRO A 32 -5.24 5.52 21.15
N PHE A 33 -5.79 5.45 22.37
CA PHE A 33 -5.96 6.60 23.24
C PHE A 33 -4.60 7.05 23.84
N ALA A 34 -3.75 6.11 24.26
CA ALA A 34 -2.39 6.42 24.68
C ALA A 34 -1.57 7.08 23.57
N ILE A 35 -1.85 6.71 22.31
CA ILE A 35 -1.19 7.27 21.14
C ILE A 35 -1.51 8.76 20.97
N GLN A 36 -2.78 9.12 21.06
CA GLN A 36 -3.20 10.53 21.04
C GLN A 36 -2.63 11.30 22.24
N LEU A 37 -2.62 10.71 23.44
CA LEU A 37 -2.20 11.38 24.68
C LEU A 37 -0.69 11.66 24.78
N LEU A 38 0.16 10.76 24.24
CA LEU A 38 1.62 10.79 24.45
C LEU A 38 2.43 11.31 23.25
N THR A 39 1.78 11.74 22.16
CA THR A 39 2.48 12.26 20.98
C THR A 39 3.06 13.64 21.24
N ALA A 40 4.39 13.77 21.25
CA ALA A 40 5.05 15.08 21.36
C ALA A 40 4.98 15.86 20.02
N ARG A 41 4.72 17.18 20.10
CA ARG A 41 4.59 18.09 18.92
C ARG A 41 3.45 17.70 17.98
N GLU A 42 2.36 17.20 18.55
CA GLU A 42 1.15 16.79 17.84
C GLU A 42 0.65 17.89 16.88
N ALA A 43 0.63 19.16 17.31
CA ALA A 43 0.16 20.26 16.47
C ALA A 43 1.01 20.46 15.21
N GLN A 44 2.33 20.32 15.34
CA GLN A 44 3.25 20.41 14.20
C GLN A 44 3.07 19.22 13.25
N LEU A 45 2.98 18.00 13.79
CA LEU A 45 2.79 16.78 13.00
C LEU A 45 1.48 16.84 12.22
N ASN A 46 0.39 17.25 12.88
CA ASN A 46 -0.92 17.47 12.27
C ASN A 46 -0.85 18.50 11.15
N LYS A 47 -0.23 19.65 11.39
CA LYS A 47 -0.10 20.71 10.39
C LYS A 47 0.64 20.24 9.14
N VAL A 48 1.72 19.48 9.30
CA VAL A 48 2.50 18.95 8.18
C VAL A 48 1.73 17.86 7.43
N PHE A 49 1.12 16.92 8.15
CA PHE A 49 0.28 15.88 7.56
C PHE A 49 -0.89 16.48 6.78
N ASP A 50 -1.63 17.42 7.37
CA ASP A 50 -2.80 18.05 6.74
C ASP A 50 -2.39 18.94 5.54
N LYS A 51 -1.15 19.46 5.52
CA LYS A 51 -0.59 20.11 4.33
C LYS A 51 -0.36 19.09 3.21
N GLY A 52 0.26 17.95 3.52
CA GLY A 52 0.46 16.86 2.55
C GLY A 52 -0.87 16.30 2.04
N ALA A 53 -1.85 16.10 2.92
CA ALA A 53 -3.20 15.69 2.54
C ALA A 53 -3.86 16.65 1.53
N ARG A 54 -3.70 17.97 1.72
CA ARG A 54 -4.16 18.99 0.77
C ARG A 54 -3.43 18.93 -0.56
N GLN A 55 -2.12 18.72 -0.55
CA GLN A 55 -1.31 18.54 -1.77
C GLN A 55 -1.77 17.29 -2.54
N LEU A 56 -2.06 16.19 -1.84
CA LEU A 56 -2.57 14.97 -2.49
C LEU A 56 -3.92 15.20 -3.17
N ALA A 57 -4.81 15.96 -2.54
CA ALA A 57 -6.10 16.33 -3.14
C ALA A 57 -5.93 17.20 -4.40
N GLN A 58 -4.84 17.96 -4.50
CA GLN A 58 -4.46 18.73 -5.68
C GLN A 58 -3.69 17.91 -6.73
N ASN A 59 -3.69 16.57 -6.61
CA ASN A 59 -2.94 15.64 -7.46
C ASN A 59 -1.41 15.86 -7.45
N GLN A 60 -0.88 16.44 -6.38
CA GLN A 60 0.56 16.52 -6.15
C GLN A 60 1.05 15.26 -5.43
N SER A 61 2.36 15.09 -5.34
CA SER A 61 3.00 13.96 -4.66
C SER A 61 3.67 14.41 -3.36
N PRO A 62 2.93 14.47 -2.25
CA PRO A 62 3.49 14.79 -0.95
C PRO A 62 4.27 13.60 -0.38
N HIS A 63 5.25 13.89 0.47
CA HIS A 63 5.92 12.90 1.31
C HIS A 63 6.17 13.50 2.70
N LEU A 64 6.40 12.64 3.69
CA LEU A 64 6.73 13.06 5.05
C LEU A 64 7.83 12.15 5.63
N CYS A 65 8.82 12.77 6.25
CA CYS A 65 9.85 12.06 7.00
C CYS A 65 9.76 12.44 8.48
N ILE A 66 9.70 11.44 9.35
CA ILE A 66 9.76 11.58 10.80
C ILE A 66 11.14 11.14 11.24
N CYS A 67 11.99 12.10 11.59
CA CYS A 67 13.36 11.84 12.01
C CYS A 67 13.48 11.91 13.53
N GLY A 68 14.27 11.00 14.10
CA GLY A 68 14.65 11.04 15.50
C GLY A 68 15.47 9.83 15.92
N SER A 69 16.19 9.96 17.03
CA SER A 69 17.00 8.87 17.58
C SER A 69 16.16 7.63 17.96
N TYR A 70 16.84 6.51 18.22
CA TYR A 70 16.18 5.30 18.70
C TYR A 70 15.43 5.58 20.03
N GLY A 71 14.24 5.01 20.20
CA GLY A 71 13.41 5.22 21.39
C GLY A 71 12.67 6.56 21.49
N GLN A 72 12.81 7.47 20.51
CA GLN A 72 12.18 8.81 20.53
C GLN A 72 10.70 8.84 20.06
N GLY A 73 10.00 7.69 20.04
CA GLY A 73 8.57 7.64 19.69
C GLY A 73 8.25 7.80 18.20
N LYS A 74 9.15 7.41 17.27
CA LYS A 74 8.86 7.43 15.83
C LYS A 74 7.72 6.47 15.45
N SER A 75 7.79 5.22 15.89
CA SER A 75 6.74 4.21 15.67
C SER A 75 5.40 4.66 16.26
N HIS A 76 5.44 5.34 17.40
CA HIS A 76 4.27 5.96 18.02
C HIS A 76 3.67 7.06 17.15
N SER A 77 4.51 7.95 16.61
CA SER A 77 4.10 9.03 15.71
C SER A 77 3.51 8.52 14.40
N LEU A 78 4.07 7.44 13.83
CA LEU A 78 3.49 6.77 12.66
C LEU A 78 2.12 6.20 13.00
N THR A 79 1.99 5.52 14.14
CA THR A 79 0.71 4.92 14.55
C THR A 79 -0.35 6.00 14.78
N TYR A 80 0.03 7.15 15.37
CA TYR A 80 -0.83 8.31 15.51
C TYR A 80 -1.32 8.83 14.15
N ILE A 81 -0.42 9.03 13.19
CA ILE A 81 -0.78 9.49 11.84
C ILE A 81 -1.68 8.47 11.13
N ARG A 82 -1.44 7.16 11.33
CA ARG A 82 -2.27 6.11 10.75
C ARG A 82 -3.74 6.24 11.20
N GLU A 83 -3.98 6.39 12.51
CA GLU A 83 -5.35 6.56 13.02
C GLU A 83 -5.99 7.84 12.49
N ARG A 84 -5.27 8.97 12.54
CA ARG A 84 -5.75 10.25 11.97
C ARG A 84 -6.08 10.13 10.47
N ALA A 85 -5.26 9.43 9.71
CA ALA A 85 -5.47 9.23 8.28
C ALA A 85 -6.75 8.42 8.03
N LEU A 86 -7.00 7.36 8.80
CA LEU A 86 -8.24 6.58 8.73
C LEU A 86 -9.46 7.43 9.06
N GLU A 87 -9.42 8.23 10.14
CA GLU A 87 -10.49 9.16 10.52
C GLU A 87 -10.76 10.20 9.42
N GLN A 88 -9.72 10.64 8.72
CA GLN A 88 -9.86 11.58 7.61
C GLN A 88 -10.34 10.92 6.30
N GLY A 89 -10.51 9.60 6.23
CA GLY A 89 -10.98 8.89 5.04
C GLY A 89 -9.87 8.46 4.07
N PHE A 90 -8.63 8.32 4.54
CA PHE A 90 -7.55 7.70 3.78
C PHE A 90 -7.50 6.20 4.02
N VAL A 91 -7.16 5.44 2.97
CA VAL A 91 -6.69 4.06 3.14
C VAL A 91 -5.29 4.11 3.73
N THR A 92 -4.95 3.19 4.63
CA THR A 92 -3.62 3.17 5.25
C THR A 92 -2.97 1.80 5.16
N SER A 93 -1.65 1.77 5.04
CA SER A 93 -0.83 0.57 5.25
C SER A 93 0.41 0.95 6.05
N GLN A 94 0.67 0.24 7.15
CA GLN A 94 1.89 0.40 7.93
C GLN A 94 2.77 -0.83 7.75
N VAL A 95 4.08 -0.66 7.55
CA VAL A 95 5.03 -1.77 7.42
C VAL A 95 6.30 -1.43 8.16
N ASN A 96 6.90 -2.43 8.82
CA ASN A 96 8.23 -2.30 9.40
C ASN A 96 9.26 -2.80 8.38
N LEU A 97 10.24 -1.99 8.01
CA LEU A 97 11.26 -2.37 7.04
C LEU A 97 12.37 -3.15 7.73
N ASP A 98 12.51 -4.42 7.36
CA ASP A 98 13.57 -5.29 7.86
C ASP A 98 14.49 -5.73 6.70
N PRO A 99 15.83 -5.73 6.85
CA PRO A 99 16.76 -6.10 5.79
C PRO A 99 16.64 -7.55 5.28
N ARG A 100 16.00 -8.44 6.04
CA ARG A 100 15.84 -9.88 5.75
C ARG A 100 14.40 -10.21 5.35
N GLU A 101 13.41 -9.66 6.02
CA GLU A 101 11.99 -9.97 5.81
C GLU A 101 11.31 -9.04 4.80
N ILE A 102 11.48 -7.73 4.93
CA ILE A 102 10.85 -6.73 4.05
C ILE A 102 11.93 -5.75 3.54
N PRO A 103 12.93 -6.26 2.80
CA PRO A 103 14.00 -5.40 2.36
C PRO A 103 13.51 -4.41 1.30
N PHE A 104 13.75 -3.12 1.51
CA PHE A 104 13.20 -2.07 0.66
C PHE A 104 13.60 -2.17 -0.83
N HIS A 105 14.80 -2.67 -1.13
CA HIS A 105 15.27 -2.89 -2.51
C HIS A 105 14.49 -3.97 -3.26
N ASP A 106 13.87 -4.92 -2.55
CA ASP A 106 12.95 -5.90 -3.12
C ASP A 106 11.52 -5.42 -2.96
N PHE A 107 11.15 -4.48 -3.83
CA PHE A 107 9.85 -3.83 -3.75
C PHE A 107 8.66 -4.77 -4.00
N ARG A 108 8.90 -6.00 -4.48
CA ARG A 108 7.85 -7.02 -4.53
C ARG A 108 7.44 -7.45 -3.12
N GLN A 109 8.41 -7.61 -2.21
CA GLN A 109 8.13 -7.94 -0.81
C GLN A 109 7.49 -6.76 -0.08
N VAL A 110 7.97 -5.54 -0.34
CA VAL A 110 7.36 -4.30 0.17
C VAL A 110 5.91 -4.19 -0.29
N TYR A 111 5.63 -4.35 -1.59
CA TYR A 111 4.27 -4.36 -2.14
C TYR A 111 3.37 -5.40 -1.45
N ARG A 112 3.87 -6.63 -1.29
CA ARG A 112 3.14 -7.71 -0.61
C ARG A 112 2.81 -7.32 0.84
N ALA A 113 3.76 -6.73 1.55
CA ALA A 113 3.55 -6.26 2.92
C ALA A 113 2.51 -5.13 2.97
N LEU A 114 2.63 -4.12 2.10
CA LEU A 114 1.70 -2.99 2.02
C LEU A 114 0.27 -3.46 1.75
N VAL A 115 0.06 -4.33 0.75
CA VAL A 115 -1.26 -4.85 0.38
C VAL A 115 -1.85 -5.74 1.48
N SER A 116 -1.01 -6.49 2.19
CA SER A 116 -1.46 -7.35 3.30
C SER A 116 -1.88 -6.55 4.53
N GLN A 117 -1.34 -5.34 4.70
CA GLN A 117 -1.62 -4.44 5.82
C GLN A 117 -2.54 -3.27 5.45
N ILE A 118 -3.28 -3.37 4.35
CA ILE A 118 -4.32 -2.38 4.01
C ILE A 118 -5.39 -2.34 5.11
N ARG A 119 -5.77 -1.13 5.49
CA ARG A 119 -6.92 -0.81 6.32
C ARG A 119 -7.75 0.27 5.64
N PHE A 120 -9.05 0.01 5.50
CA PHE A 120 -10.00 0.97 4.98
C PHE A 120 -10.68 1.74 6.13
N PRO A 121 -11.02 3.02 5.92
CA PRO A 121 -11.82 3.78 6.88
C PRO A 121 -13.14 3.05 7.21
N GLY A 122 -13.36 2.76 8.50
CA GLY A 122 -14.60 2.17 8.99
C GLY A 122 -14.92 0.75 8.50
N SER A 123 -13.94 0.02 7.94
CA SER A 123 -14.15 -1.35 7.45
C SER A 123 -12.91 -2.21 7.60
N ASP A 124 -13.11 -3.47 8.02
CA ASP A 124 -12.11 -4.53 8.04
C ASP A 124 -12.06 -5.33 6.72
N ASP A 125 -12.68 -4.81 5.66
CA ASP A 125 -12.68 -5.42 4.34
C ASP A 125 -11.23 -5.61 3.82
N THR A 126 -10.96 -6.77 3.23
CA THR A 126 -9.76 -6.94 2.41
C THR A 126 -9.86 -6.12 1.12
N LEU A 127 -8.71 -5.83 0.49
CA LEU A 127 -8.67 -5.15 -0.81
C LEU A 127 -9.61 -5.79 -1.85
N VAL A 128 -9.66 -7.13 -1.88
CA VAL A 128 -10.51 -7.87 -2.83
C VAL A 128 -12.00 -7.65 -2.54
N GLN A 129 -12.41 -7.74 -1.27
CA GLN A 129 -13.80 -7.52 -0.86
C GLN A 129 -14.23 -6.08 -1.14
N CYS A 130 -13.41 -5.11 -0.76
CA CYS A 130 -13.67 -3.68 -1.01
C CYS A 130 -13.81 -3.40 -2.51
N TRP A 131 -12.89 -3.95 -3.34
CA TRP A 131 -12.96 -3.83 -4.80
C TRP A 131 -14.24 -4.43 -5.38
N GLN A 132 -14.57 -5.67 -5.01
CA GLN A 132 -15.77 -6.36 -5.52
C GLN A 132 -17.06 -5.66 -5.10
N ARG A 133 -17.14 -5.21 -3.85
CA ARG A 133 -18.28 -4.45 -3.33
C ARG A 133 -18.48 -3.15 -4.11
N TRP A 134 -17.42 -2.37 -4.29
CA TRP A 134 -17.48 -1.10 -5.01
C TRP A 134 -17.89 -1.28 -6.48
N VAL A 135 -17.34 -2.30 -7.15
CA VAL A 135 -17.75 -2.64 -8.53
C VAL A 135 -19.23 -3.03 -8.57
N GLY A 136 -19.69 -3.91 -7.67
CA GLY A 136 -21.08 -4.34 -7.63
C GLY A 136 -22.07 -3.19 -7.37
N GLU A 137 -21.74 -2.27 -6.47
CA GLU A 137 -22.54 -1.06 -6.22
C GLU A 137 -22.61 -0.15 -7.46
N ARG A 138 -21.52 -0.07 -8.24
CA ARG A 138 -21.45 0.74 -9.45
C ARG A 138 -22.23 0.12 -10.62
N GLU A 139 -22.14 -1.20 -10.81
CA GLU A 139 -22.89 -1.92 -11.85
C GLU A 139 -24.41 -1.80 -11.64
N GLN A 140 -24.88 -1.85 -10.38
CA GLN A 140 -26.28 -1.65 -10.02
C GLN A 140 -26.78 -0.23 -10.34
N LYS A 141 -25.95 0.80 -10.08
CA LYS A 141 -26.31 2.20 -10.34
C LYS A 141 -26.33 2.57 -11.82
N VAL A 142 -25.49 1.91 -12.63
CA VAL A 142 -25.22 2.36 -14.00
C VAL A 142 -25.95 1.51 -15.07
N ASN A 143 -26.58 0.38 -14.70
CA ASN A 143 -27.32 -0.48 -15.64
C ASN A 143 -26.49 -0.92 -16.87
N LEU A 144 -25.16 -0.88 -16.76
CA LEU A 144 -24.19 -1.17 -17.82
C LEU A 144 -23.74 -2.63 -17.70
N LYS A 145 -24.36 -3.52 -18.47
CA LYS A 145 -23.93 -4.92 -18.63
C LYS A 145 -22.64 -5.10 -19.46
N ASN A 146 -21.87 -4.03 -19.69
CA ASN A 146 -20.74 -4.05 -20.64
C ASN A 146 -19.39 -3.88 -19.95
N ASN A 147 -18.43 -4.72 -20.36
CA ASN A 147 -17.00 -4.73 -19.95
C ASN A 147 -16.26 -3.38 -20.08
N MET A 148 -16.84 -2.39 -20.77
CA MET A 148 -16.25 -1.07 -21.00
C MET A 148 -16.13 -0.25 -19.69
N GLY A 149 -17.08 -0.40 -18.75
CA GLY A 149 -17.08 0.39 -17.50
C GLY A 149 -15.98 0.01 -16.49
N LEU A 150 -15.52 -1.24 -16.49
CA LEU A 150 -14.44 -1.70 -15.58
C LEU A 150 -13.07 -1.12 -15.95
N SER A 151 -12.87 -0.86 -17.25
CA SER A 151 -11.62 -0.32 -17.78
C SER A 151 -11.41 1.14 -17.38
N GLU A 152 -12.50 1.89 -17.20
CA GLU A 152 -12.49 3.25 -16.66
C GLU A 152 -12.22 3.29 -15.15
N CYS A 153 -12.53 2.20 -14.44
CA CYS A 153 -12.38 2.14 -12.99
C CYS A 153 -10.93 1.90 -12.56
N ILE A 154 -10.18 1.11 -13.34
CA ILE A 154 -8.79 0.78 -13.07
C ILE A 154 -7.90 1.78 -13.81
N PRO A 155 -7.00 2.51 -13.13
CA PRO A 155 -6.14 3.51 -13.77
C PRO A 155 -5.33 2.94 -14.94
N GLU A 156 -5.15 3.72 -16.00
CA GLU A 156 -4.35 3.31 -17.18
C GLU A 156 -2.89 3.05 -16.83
N SER A 157 -2.37 3.74 -15.82
CA SER A 157 -1.04 3.51 -15.27
C SER A 157 -0.89 2.16 -14.59
N MET A 158 -1.97 1.41 -14.33
CA MET A 158 -1.89 0.11 -13.66
C MET A 158 -1.14 -0.90 -14.55
N PRO A 159 -0.10 -1.58 -14.05
CA PRO A 159 0.63 -2.56 -14.84
C PRO A 159 -0.29 -3.68 -15.32
N HIS A 160 -0.05 -4.17 -16.53
CA HIS A 160 -0.91 -5.13 -17.23
C HIS A 160 -1.31 -6.35 -16.39
N PHE A 161 -0.35 -6.91 -15.64
CA PHE A 161 -0.59 -8.01 -14.73
C PHE A 161 -1.67 -7.69 -13.69
N PHE A 162 -1.51 -6.59 -12.94
CA PHE A 162 -2.44 -6.19 -11.89
C PHE A 162 -3.79 -5.74 -12.47
N LYS A 163 -3.78 -5.02 -13.60
CA LYS A 163 -4.98 -4.64 -14.33
C LYS A 163 -5.81 -5.86 -14.73
N SER A 164 -5.15 -6.89 -15.29
CA SER A 164 -5.80 -8.14 -15.67
C SER A 164 -6.38 -8.87 -14.46
N VAL A 165 -5.65 -8.92 -13.34
CA VAL A 165 -6.08 -9.59 -12.11
C VAL A 165 -7.28 -8.88 -11.48
N LEU A 166 -7.24 -7.55 -11.33
CA LEU A 166 -8.35 -6.75 -10.78
C LEU A 166 -9.61 -6.87 -11.64
N THR A 167 -9.46 -6.84 -12.97
CA THR A 167 -10.56 -7.06 -13.91
C THR A 167 -11.16 -8.45 -13.73
N ALA A 168 -10.33 -9.49 -13.60
CA ALA A 168 -10.80 -10.85 -13.38
C ALA A 168 -11.46 -11.07 -12.02
N LEU A 169 -11.07 -10.31 -10.98
CA LEU A 169 -11.70 -10.37 -9.66
C LEU A 169 -13.11 -9.74 -9.66
N ALA A 170 -13.34 -8.76 -10.52
CA ALA A 170 -14.63 -8.11 -10.71
C ALA A 170 -15.61 -8.95 -11.55
N GLN A 171 -15.10 -9.77 -12.48
CA GLN A 171 -15.95 -10.50 -13.42
C GLN A 171 -16.41 -11.87 -12.93
N GLU A 172 -17.59 -12.30 -13.36
CA GLU A 172 -18.07 -13.66 -13.16
C GLU A 172 -17.38 -14.67 -14.10
N ASN A 173 -17.41 -15.95 -13.69
CA ASN A 173 -16.92 -17.03 -14.54
C ASN A 173 -17.83 -17.19 -15.76
N ILE A 174 -17.25 -17.56 -16.91
CA ILE A 174 -18.02 -17.94 -18.10
C ILE A 174 -19.03 -19.04 -17.71
N PRO A 175 -20.33 -18.87 -18.05
CA PRO A 175 -21.32 -19.91 -17.83
C PRO A 175 -21.03 -21.09 -18.77
N LEU A 176 -20.68 -22.24 -18.19
CA LEU A 176 -20.43 -23.47 -18.94
C LEU A 176 -21.48 -24.53 -18.59
N SER A 177 -22.11 -25.11 -19.61
CA SER A 177 -23.06 -26.22 -19.46
C SER A 177 -22.34 -27.50 -18.99
N ARG A 178 -23.08 -28.45 -18.39
CA ARG A 178 -22.49 -29.74 -17.93
C ARG A 178 -21.75 -30.48 -19.05
N LYS A 179 -22.29 -30.47 -20.27
CA LYS A 179 -21.65 -31.07 -21.45
C LYS A 179 -20.34 -30.37 -21.81
N GLN A 180 -20.32 -29.03 -21.75
CA GLN A 180 -19.11 -28.24 -22.05
C GLN A 180 -18.01 -28.44 -21.02
N LYS A 181 -18.35 -28.66 -19.74
CA LYS A 181 -17.36 -28.93 -18.67
C LYS A 181 -16.60 -30.24 -18.90
N GLY A 182 -17.22 -31.25 -19.52
CA GLY A 182 -16.58 -32.54 -19.82
C GLY A 182 -15.65 -32.54 -21.04
N LEU A 183 -15.60 -31.44 -21.81
CA LEU A 183 -14.74 -31.37 -23.00
C LEU A 183 -13.27 -31.17 -22.61
N LYS A 184 -12.35 -31.85 -23.32
CA LYS A 184 -10.89 -31.74 -23.10
C LYS A 184 -10.39 -30.28 -23.09
N LYS A 185 -10.98 -29.40 -23.90
CA LYS A 185 -10.64 -27.96 -23.96
C LYS A 185 -10.93 -27.18 -22.68
N ASN A 186 -11.79 -27.71 -21.81
CA ASN A 186 -12.25 -27.08 -20.56
C ASN A 186 -11.76 -27.80 -19.30
N VAL A 187 -10.81 -28.74 -19.43
CA VAL A 187 -10.21 -29.48 -18.29
C VAL A 187 -9.58 -28.55 -17.24
N THR A 188 -9.15 -27.36 -17.67
CA THR A 188 -8.56 -26.33 -16.81
C THR A 188 -9.58 -25.42 -16.13
N PHE A 189 -10.89 -25.66 -16.33
CA PHE A 189 -11.95 -24.88 -15.70
C PHE A 189 -12.10 -25.27 -14.23
N ARG A 190 -11.48 -24.50 -13.33
CA ARG A 190 -11.47 -24.70 -11.88
C ARG A 190 -12.07 -23.49 -11.16
N PRO A 191 -13.38 -23.26 -11.24
CA PRO A 191 -14.02 -22.03 -10.77
C PRO A 191 -13.86 -21.79 -9.26
N ARG A 192 -13.73 -22.84 -8.46
CA ARG A 192 -13.49 -22.74 -7.01
C ARG A 192 -12.08 -22.24 -6.67
N GLU A 193 -11.09 -22.50 -7.52
CA GLU A 193 -9.70 -22.08 -7.28
C GLU A 193 -9.44 -20.63 -7.72
N PHE A 194 -10.19 -20.13 -8.71
CA PHE A 194 -9.91 -18.83 -9.33
C PHE A 194 -9.95 -17.64 -8.35
N PRO A 195 -10.93 -17.50 -7.44
CA PRO A 195 -10.94 -16.37 -6.50
C PRO A 195 -9.66 -16.31 -5.65
N TRP A 196 -9.28 -17.43 -5.05
CA TRP A 196 -8.07 -17.53 -4.25
C TRP A 196 -6.82 -17.25 -5.07
N LEU A 197 -6.71 -17.84 -6.27
CA LEU A 197 -5.56 -17.64 -7.15
C LEU A 197 -5.39 -16.18 -7.55
N LEU A 198 -6.48 -15.50 -7.90
CA LEU A 198 -6.45 -14.08 -8.28
C LEU A 198 -6.17 -13.17 -7.08
N ALA A 199 -6.72 -13.47 -5.91
CA ALA A 199 -6.41 -12.74 -4.68
C ALA A 199 -4.94 -12.87 -4.30
N SER A 200 -4.36 -14.08 -4.40
CA SER A 200 -2.93 -14.33 -4.23
C SER A 200 -2.09 -13.59 -5.27
N ALA A 201 -2.50 -13.59 -6.54
CA ALA A 201 -1.82 -12.83 -7.59
C ALA A 201 -1.79 -11.33 -7.27
N LEU A 202 -2.93 -10.77 -6.84
CA LEU A 202 -3.05 -9.37 -6.45
C LEU A 202 -2.16 -9.03 -5.24
N LYS A 203 -2.01 -9.95 -4.27
CA LYS A 203 -1.10 -9.80 -3.13
C LYS A 203 0.40 -9.87 -3.50
N GLY A 204 0.75 -10.18 -4.75
CA GLY A 204 2.14 -10.29 -5.22
C GLY A 204 2.76 -11.67 -5.01
N GLU A 205 1.96 -12.71 -4.78
CA GLU A 205 2.46 -14.10 -4.69
C GLU A 205 3.04 -14.58 -6.03
N SER A 206 4.08 -15.41 -5.97
CA SER A 206 4.69 -15.97 -7.18
C SER A 206 3.81 -17.13 -7.63
N LEU A 207 3.13 -16.96 -8.76
CA LEU A 207 2.21 -17.97 -9.28
C LEU A 207 2.63 -18.41 -10.68
N PRO A 208 2.46 -19.69 -11.03
CA PRO A 208 2.69 -20.15 -12.39
C PRO A 208 1.78 -19.42 -13.38
N VAL A 209 2.38 -18.72 -14.36
CA VAL A 209 1.66 -17.89 -15.34
C VAL A 209 0.57 -18.66 -16.09
N PHE A 210 0.79 -19.96 -16.37
CA PHE A 210 -0.21 -20.77 -17.07
C PHE A 210 -1.51 -20.93 -16.25
N ARG A 211 -1.43 -21.08 -14.92
CA ARG A 211 -2.61 -21.16 -14.05
C ARG A 211 -3.36 -19.84 -14.02
N LEU A 212 -2.63 -18.73 -13.97
CA LEU A 212 -3.22 -17.40 -14.04
C LEU A 212 -3.93 -17.17 -15.39
N ARG A 213 -3.30 -17.53 -16.51
CA ARG A 213 -3.92 -17.44 -17.84
C ARG A 213 -5.24 -18.22 -17.93
N HIS A 214 -5.35 -19.38 -17.27
CA HIS A 214 -6.62 -20.10 -17.19
C HIS A 214 -7.68 -19.30 -16.41
N ALA A 215 -7.34 -18.80 -15.23
CA ALA A 215 -8.25 -17.98 -14.44
C ALA A 215 -8.74 -16.75 -15.22
N LEU A 216 -7.82 -15.99 -15.85
CA LEU A 216 -8.15 -14.81 -16.65
C LEU A 216 -9.04 -15.14 -17.85
N LYS A 217 -8.75 -16.24 -18.57
CA LYS A 217 -9.57 -16.73 -19.69
C LYS A 217 -11.02 -17.00 -19.25
N TYR A 218 -11.19 -17.74 -18.15
CA TYR A 218 -12.53 -18.12 -17.69
C TYR A 218 -13.25 -17.01 -16.93
N ARG A 219 -12.53 -15.97 -16.51
CA ARG A 219 -13.05 -14.71 -15.97
C ARG A 219 -13.22 -13.63 -17.04
N GLN A 220 -13.33 -14.01 -18.31
CA GLN A 220 -13.72 -13.13 -19.43
C GLN A 220 -12.83 -11.90 -19.67
N VAL A 221 -11.61 -11.89 -19.14
CA VAL A 221 -10.63 -10.83 -19.43
C VAL A 221 -10.17 -11.02 -20.87
N SER A 222 -10.57 -10.16 -21.80
CA SER A 222 -10.22 -10.27 -23.22
C SER A 222 -8.77 -9.91 -23.51
N PHE A 223 -8.28 -8.85 -22.85
CA PHE A 223 -6.99 -8.22 -23.13
C PHE A 223 -5.79 -8.89 -22.47
N TYR A 224 -5.97 -9.95 -21.65
CA TYR A 224 -4.85 -10.52 -20.87
C TYR A 224 -3.66 -11.03 -21.71
N LYS A 225 -3.87 -11.27 -23.02
CA LYS A 225 -2.83 -11.72 -23.97
C LYS A 225 -2.07 -10.57 -24.63
N GLU A 226 -2.50 -9.32 -24.46
CA GLU A 226 -1.94 -8.16 -25.16
C GLU A 226 -0.55 -7.77 -24.63
N ALA A 227 -0.21 -8.15 -23.39
CA ALA A 227 1.11 -7.92 -22.81
C ALA A 227 1.53 -9.02 -21.81
N SER A 228 2.77 -8.95 -21.33
CA SER A 228 3.36 -9.92 -20.40
C SER A 228 2.64 -9.92 -19.04
N LEU A 229 2.41 -11.12 -18.50
CA LEU A 229 1.93 -11.35 -17.12
C LEU A 229 3.09 -11.59 -16.13
N VAL A 230 4.32 -11.27 -16.52
CA VAL A 230 5.51 -11.42 -15.68
C VAL A 230 5.99 -10.04 -15.26
N CYS A 231 5.98 -9.79 -13.95
CA CYS A 231 6.55 -8.58 -13.36
C CYS A 231 8.03 -8.83 -13.00
N ARG A 232 8.94 -8.07 -13.64
CA ARG A 232 10.39 -8.10 -13.36
C ARG A 232 10.83 -6.78 -12.74
N GLY A 233 11.78 -6.83 -11.80
CA GLY A 233 12.26 -5.64 -11.11
C GLY A 233 11.24 -5.07 -10.13
N TRP A 234 11.52 -3.86 -9.65
CA TRP A 234 10.70 -3.16 -8.65
C TRP A 234 9.61 -2.29 -9.29
N GLN A 235 9.82 -1.82 -10.52
CA GLN A 235 9.00 -0.81 -11.19
C GLN A 235 7.53 -1.22 -11.31
N PRO A 236 7.17 -2.45 -11.76
CA PRO A 236 5.77 -2.84 -11.84
C PRO A 236 5.07 -2.84 -10.48
N TYR A 237 5.78 -3.20 -9.41
CA TYR A 237 5.21 -3.23 -8.07
C TYR A 237 5.01 -1.81 -7.51
N PHE A 238 5.98 -0.91 -7.73
CA PHE A 238 5.84 0.49 -7.37
C PHE A 238 4.70 1.17 -8.13
N GLN A 239 4.64 0.96 -9.44
CA GLN A 239 3.57 1.47 -10.29
C GLN A 239 2.20 0.91 -9.89
N ALA A 240 2.13 -0.34 -9.42
CA ALA A 240 0.93 -0.91 -8.85
C ALA A 240 0.52 -0.21 -7.54
N VAL A 241 1.48 0.10 -6.65
CA VAL A 241 1.19 0.89 -5.43
C VAL A 241 0.59 2.26 -5.79
N ALA A 242 1.25 3.00 -6.67
CA ALA A 242 0.78 4.31 -7.12
C ALA A 242 -0.61 4.22 -7.77
N SER A 243 -0.82 3.24 -8.65
CA SER A 243 -2.10 3.05 -9.35
C SER A 243 -3.22 2.56 -8.42
N LEU A 244 -2.91 1.78 -7.38
CA LEU A 244 -3.88 1.44 -6.33
C LEU A 244 -4.26 2.68 -5.51
N GLY A 245 -3.30 3.57 -5.20
CA GLY A 245 -3.59 4.85 -4.55
C GLY A 245 -4.56 5.70 -5.36
N ARG A 246 -4.34 5.82 -6.67
CA ARG A 246 -5.27 6.49 -7.59
C ARG A 246 -6.62 5.78 -7.67
N MET A 247 -6.63 4.45 -7.69
CA MET A 247 -7.87 3.67 -7.67
C MET A 247 -8.68 3.93 -6.39
N PHE A 248 -8.06 4.03 -5.22
CA PHE A 248 -8.75 4.38 -3.98
C PHE A 248 -9.37 5.78 -4.03
N GLN A 249 -8.70 6.74 -4.68
CA GLN A 249 -9.32 8.05 -4.95
C GLN A 249 -10.57 7.93 -5.82
N ASN A 250 -10.50 7.14 -6.89
CA ASN A 250 -11.66 6.87 -7.75
C ASN A 250 -12.79 6.14 -6.99
N MET A 251 -12.46 5.41 -5.93
CA MET A 251 -13.43 4.74 -5.05
C MET A 251 -14.06 5.68 -4.01
N GLY A 252 -13.60 6.94 -3.92
CA GLY A 252 -14.11 7.95 -2.99
C GLY A 252 -13.28 8.15 -1.72
N PHE A 253 -12.16 7.43 -1.56
CA PHE A 253 -11.20 7.68 -0.47
C PHE A 253 -10.31 8.89 -0.81
N LYS A 254 -9.66 9.49 0.18
CA LYS A 254 -8.75 10.63 -0.08
C LYS A 254 -7.43 10.23 -0.74
N GLY A 255 -7.05 8.95 -0.64
CA GLY A 255 -5.83 8.37 -1.17
C GLY A 255 -5.32 7.24 -0.29
N TRP A 256 -4.05 6.85 -0.48
CA TRP A 256 -3.38 5.82 0.30
C TRP A 256 -2.19 6.37 1.07
N VAL A 257 -2.25 6.36 2.39
CA VAL A 257 -1.11 6.68 3.25
C VAL A 257 -0.27 5.42 3.48
N LEU A 258 1.00 5.49 3.11
CA LEU A 258 1.96 4.40 3.24
C LEU A 258 2.93 4.74 4.36
N LEU A 259 2.88 4.02 5.47
CA LEU A 259 3.73 4.27 6.65
C LEU A 259 4.84 3.22 6.70
N PHE A 260 6.08 3.67 6.62
CA PHE A 260 7.27 2.83 6.69
C PHE A 260 8.02 3.12 7.99
N ASP A 261 8.09 2.12 8.86
CA ASP A 261 8.92 2.14 10.07
C ASP A 261 10.31 1.54 9.80
N GLU A 262 11.27 1.84 10.66
CA GLU A 262 12.69 1.44 10.55
C GLU A 262 13.30 1.71 9.17
N GLY A 263 13.07 2.90 8.60
CA GLY A 263 13.65 3.29 7.32
C GLY A 263 15.18 3.24 7.29
N GLU A 264 15.84 3.41 8.45
CA GLU A 264 17.28 3.27 8.61
C GLU A 264 17.81 1.86 8.29
N SER A 265 16.95 0.84 8.28
CA SER A 265 17.32 -0.54 7.90
C SER A 265 17.85 -0.64 6.47
N ILE A 266 17.49 0.31 5.60
CA ILE A 266 18.08 0.49 4.28
C ILE A 266 19.60 0.60 4.40
N GLY A 267 20.10 1.39 5.35
CA GLY A 267 21.52 1.63 5.62
C GLY A 267 22.31 0.36 5.96
N GLN A 268 21.65 -0.73 6.37
CA GLN A 268 22.31 -1.97 6.78
C GLN A 268 22.69 -2.88 5.60
N ARG A 269 22.19 -2.62 4.39
CA ARG A 269 22.52 -3.43 3.19
C ARG A 269 23.82 -2.96 2.53
N PRO A 270 24.54 -3.81 1.77
CA PRO A 270 25.68 -3.36 0.96
C PRO A 270 25.31 -2.27 -0.05
N VAL A 271 26.24 -1.38 -0.37
CA VAL A 271 26.02 -0.21 -1.24
C VAL A 271 25.38 -0.56 -2.60
N ASN A 272 25.80 -1.65 -3.24
CA ASN A 272 25.25 -2.12 -4.52
C ASN A 272 23.75 -2.47 -4.45
N ILE A 273 23.28 -2.88 -3.27
CA ILE A 273 21.87 -3.18 -3.03
C ILE A 273 21.12 -1.92 -2.59
N ARG A 274 21.74 -1.09 -1.73
CA ARG A 274 21.14 0.19 -1.26
C ARG A 274 20.85 1.16 -2.39
N ARG A 275 21.64 1.17 -3.47
CA ARG A 275 21.36 2.00 -4.66
C ARG A 275 19.93 1.82 -5.17
N LYS A 276 19.44 0.57 -5.22
CA LYS A 276 18.05 0.28 -5.64
C LYS A 276 17.06 0.88 -4.64
N SER A 277 17.32 0.76 -3.33
CA SER A 277 16.51 1.42 -2.31
C SER A 277 16.49 2.95 -2.48
N TYR A 278 17.63 3.57 -2.77
CA TYR A 278 17.72 5.03 -3.00
C TYR A 278 16.96 5.46 -4.25
N MET A 279 17.04 4.68 -5.34
CA MET A 279 16.22 4.93 -6.52
C MET A 279 14.72 4.87 -6.18
N ILE A 280 14.28 3.90 -5.39
CA ILE A 280 12.88 3.80 -4.97
C ILE A 280 12.49 4.97 -4.06
N LEU A 281 13.35 5.37 -3.11
CA LEU A 281 13.12 6.54 -2.25
C LEU A 281 13.01 7.83 -3.07
N ASP A 282 13.85 7.99 -4.09
CA ASP A 282 13.77 9.12 -5.02
C ASP A 282 12.42 9.17 -5.73
N HIS A 283 11.87 8.02 -6.16
CA HIS A 283 10.53 7.97 -6.73
C HIS A 283 9.41 8.26 -5.72
N CYS A 284 9.64 8.04 -4.42
CA CYS A 284 8.72 8.44 -3.35
C CYS A 284 8.78 9.95 -3.07
N PHE A 285 9.98 10.54 -3.05
CA PHE A 285 10.21 11.90 -2.56
C PHE A 285 10.20 12.96 -3.66
N SER A 286 10.72 12.60 -4.84
CA SER A 286 10.97 13.49 -5.97
C SER A 286 10.50 12.85 -7.29
N PRO A 287 9.20 12.52 -7.41
CA PRO A 287 8.75 11.80 -8.59
C PRO A 287 8.80 12.65 -9.85
N THR A 288 9.26 12.05 -10.95
CA THR A 288 9.36 12.71 -12.27
C THR A 288 8.01 13.04 -12.89
N ALA A 289 6.98 12.26 -12.54
CA ALA A 289 5.59 12.52 -12.86
C ALA A 289 4.76 12.40 -11.57
N PRO A 290 3.71 13.22 -11.35
CA PRO A 290 2.92 13.13 -10.14
C PRO A 290 2.30 11.73 -9.98
N HIS A 291 2.72 10.99 -8.95
CA HIS A 291 2.02 9.79 -8.51
C HIS A 291 0.77 10.23 -7.77
N SER A 292 -0.35 10.29 -8.49
CA SER A 292 -1.63 10.67 -7.88
C SER A 292 -2.11 9.58 -6.91
N GLY A 293 -2.42 9.97 -5.68
CA GLY A 293 -3.15 9.11 -4.74
C GLY A 293 -2.33 8.31 -3.72
N ILE A 294 -1.01 8.49 -3.62
CA ILE A 294 -0.21 7.95 -2.51
C ILE A 294 0.43 9.07 -1.67
N TYR A 295 0.51 8.86 -0.36
CA TYR A 295 1.21 9.73 0.58
C TYR A 295 2.19 8.89 1.42
N PRO A 296 3.43 8.70 0.94
CA PRO A 296 4.46 7.99 1.69
C PRO A 296 4.96 8.78 2.90
N ILE A 297 5.06 8.08 4.03
CA ILE A 297 5.54 8.58 5.31
C ILE A 297 6.59 7.60 5.84
N PHE A 298 7.81 8.09 6.08
CA PHE A 298 8.92 7.28 6.57
C PHE A 298 9.36 7.72 7.95
N ALA A 299 9.62 6.77 8.84
CA ALA A 299 10.41 7.00 10.04
C ALA A 299 11.88 6.67 9.75
N PHE A 300 12.79 7.58 10.09
CA PHE A 300 14.23 7.41 9.95
C PHE A 300 14.94 7.81 11.24
N THR A 301 16.15 7.29 11.47
CA THR A 301 17.11 7.90 12.38
C THR A 301 17.82 9.07 11.71
N ASP A 302 18.33 10.02 12.51
CA ASP A 302 19.11 11.14 11.99
C ASP A 302 20.41 10.66 11.31
N ASP A 303 21.02 9.60 11.85
CA ASP A 303 22.25 8.99 11.33
C ASP A 303 22.10 8.44 9.91
N PHE A 304 20.89 8.00 9.53
CA PHE A 304 20.63 7.51 8.17
C PHE A 304 20.95 8.58 7.12
N PHE A 305 20.56 9.84 7.35
CA PHE A 305 20.83 10.91 6.40
C PHE A 305 22.29 11.35 6.40
N VAL A 306 23.00 11.21 7.52
CA VAL A 306 24.46 11.43 7.58
C VAL A 306 25.15 10.37 6.71
N GLN A 307 24.76 9.10 6.86
CA GLN A 307 25.28 8.00 6.06
C GLN A 307 25.07 8.25 4.56
N VAL A 308 23.85 8.57 4.14
CA VAL A 308 23.49 8.87 2.74
C VAL A 308 24.35 10.01 2.18
N ARG A 309 24.55 11.10 2.93
CA ARG A 309 25.38 12.24 2.48
C ARG A 309 26.86 11.90 2.37
N SER A 310 27.36 11.05 3.26
CA SER A 310 28.77 10.64 3.31
C SER A 310 29.12 9.49 2.35
N GLU A 311 28.14 8.99 1.59
CA GLU A 311 28.31 7.81 0.77
C GLU A 311 29.18 8.10 -0.46
N ASP A 312 30.18 7.25 -0.69
CA ASP A 312 31.04 7.32 -1.86
C ASP A 312 30.32 6.74 -3.08
N TYR A 313 29.53 7.60 -3.74
CA TYR A 313 28.76 7.25 -4.93
C TYR A 313 29.63 6.89 -6.14
N GLU A 314 30.93 7.23 -6.15
CA GLU A 314 31.87 6.88 -7.22
C GLU A 314 32.25 5.39 -7.16
N ARG A 315 32.39 4.82 -5.95
CA ARG A 315 32.56 3.35 -5.77
C ARG A 315 31.36 2.53 -6.23
N VAL A 316 30.22 3.16 -6.52
CA VAL A 316 28.98 2.51 -6.93
C VAL A 316 28.93 2.27 -8.45
N TYR A 317 29.78 2.95 -9.23
CA TYR A 317 29.97 2.70 -10.66
C TYR A 317 31.04 1.62 -10.90
N THR A 318 30.78 0.38 -10.48
CA THR A 318 31.65 -0.75 -10.84
C THR A 318 30.97 -1.68 -11.84
N LYS A 319 31.41 -1.58 -13.11
CA LYS A 319 31.29 -2.54 -14.24
C LYS A 319 30.04 -3.46 -14.27
N GLN A 320 28.96 -3.01 -14.91
CA GLN A 320 28.13 -3.76 -15.88
C GLN A 320 26.78 -3.03 -16.04
N GLU A 321 26.73 -2.11 -16.99
CA GLU A 321 25.51 -1.61 -17.66
C GLU A 321 25.98 -0.80 -18.89
N GLN A 322 26.67 -1.51 -19.80
CA GLN A 322 26.75 -1.17 -21.23
C GLN A 322 25.82 -2.11 -21.98
#